data_AF-F1CGX8-F1
#
_entry.id   AF-F1CGX8-F1
#
_cell.length_a   1.000
_cell.length_b   1.000
_cell.length_c   1.000
_cell.angle_alpha   90.00
_cell.angle_beta   90.00
_cell.angle_gamma   90.00
#
_symmetry.space_group_name_H-M   'P 1'
#
loop_
_entity.id
_entity.type
_entity.pdbx_description
1 polymer ?
#
loop_
_entity_poly.entity_id
_entity_poly.type
_entity_poly.pdbx_seq_one_letter_code
_entity_poly.pdbx_strand_id
1 'polypeptide(L)'
;GPNIGLIGSLASYGRVNVFGFIETPYRKVVDGQVTEEVDYLTADEEDRFLIAQANAKLSEDMRFSEQRVLVRRRGGEVDLVPADEVDFMNVSPRQMVSAATAMIPFLEHDDANRALMGSNMMRQAVPLIKAESPL
;
A
#
# COMPACT_ATOMS: atom_id res chain seq x y z
N GLY A 1 -3.91 -22.12 10.13
CA GLY A 1 -4.42 -23.44 9.73
C GLY A 1 -3.49 -24.04 8.68
N PRO A 2 -3.78 -25.26 8.16
CA PRO A 2 -2.90 -25.94 7.20
C PRO A 2 -2.73 -25.20 5.87
N ASN A 3 -3.64 -24.26 5.55
CA ASN A 3 -3.62 -23.48 4.30
C ASN A 3 -2.91 -22.12 4.42
N ILE A 4 -2.13 -21.88 5.48
CA ILE A 4 -1.44 -20.61 5.66
C ILE A 4 -0.44 -20.38 4.50
N GLY A 5 -0.48 -19.19 3.89
CA GLY A 5 0.35 -18.84 2.74
C GLY A 5 -0.16 -19.33 1.38
N LEU A 6 -1.08 -20.30 1.33
CA LEU A 6 -1.65 -20.80 0.07
C LEU A 6 -2.86 -19.98 -0.41
N ILE A 7 -3.60 -19.37 0.52
CA ILE A 7 -4.78 -18.55 0.23
C ILE A 7 -4.53 -17.15 0.75
N GLY A 8 -4.49 -16.19 -0.17
CA GLY A 8 -4.39 -14.76 0.12
C GLY A 8 -5.63 -13.99 -0.33
N SER A 9 -5.71 -12.73 0.08
CA SER A 9 -6.69 -11.76 -0.42
C SER A 9 -5.95 -10.71 -1.23
N LEU A 10 -6.57 -10.22 -2.31
CA LEU A 10 -6.04 -9.10 -3.07
C LEU A 10 -5.95 -7.84 -2.19
N ALA A 11 -4.90 -7.04 -2.39
CA ALA A 11 -4.77 -5.75 -1.73
C ALA A 11 -5.86 -4.78 -2.22
N SER A 12 -6.20 -3.78 -1.39
CA SER A 12 -7.37 -2.91 -1.63
C SER A 12 -7.31 -2.14 -2.97
N TYR A 13 -6.11 -1.85 -3.46
CA TYR A 13 -5.88 -1.12 -4.71
C TYR A 13 -5.35 -2.00 -5.84
N GLY A 14 -5.15 -3.29 -5.59
CA GLY A 14 -4.67 -4.22 -6.60
C GLY A 14 -5.73 -4.46 -7.67
N ARG A 15 -5.31 -4.52 -8.93
CA ARG A 15 -6.17 -4.93 -10.06
C ARG A 15 -5.45 -5.99 -10.89
N VAL A 16 -6.21 -6.76 -11.67
CA VAL A 16 -5.64 -7.75 -12.60
C VAL A 16 -5.70 -7.17 -14.02
N ASN A 17 -4.58 -7.19 -14.73
CA ASN A 17 -4.52 -6.72 -16.11
C ASN A 17 -4.95 -7.80 -17.11
N VAL A 18 -5.00 -7.46 -18.40
CA VAL A 18 -5.46 -8.38 -19.46
C VAL A 18 -4.60 -9.63 -19.62
N PHE A 19 -3.35 -9.59 -19.14
CA PHE A 19 -2.41 -10.70 -19.18
C PHE A 19 -2.46 -11.56 -17.90
N GLY A 20 -3.28 -11.18 -16.92
CA GLY A 20 -3.43 -11.90 -15.65
C GLY A 20 -2.44 -11.49 -14.56
N PHE A 21 -1.62 -10.45 -14.78
CA PHE A 21 -0.73 -9.93 -13.75
C PHE A 21 -1.46 -8.97 -12.82
N ILE A 22 -1.03 -8.94 -11.56
CA ILE A 22 -1.51 -7.97 -10.58
C ILE A 22 -0.73 -6.67 -10.78
N GLU A 23 -1.47 -5.57 -10.90
CA GLU A 23 -0.93 -4.21 -10.95
C GLU A 23 -1.41 -3.40 -9.74
N THR A 24 -0.56 -2.46 -9.31
CA THR A 24 -0.85 -1.52 -8.23
C THR A 24 -0.65 -0.08 -8.71
N PRO A 25 -1.49 0.86 -8.24
CA PRO A 25 -1.39 2.26 -8.62
C PRO A 25 -0.27 2.98 -7.85
N TYR A 26 0.44 3.86 -8.54
CA TYR A 26 1.45 4.75 -7.98
C TYR A 26 1.29 6.16 -8.55
N ARG A 27 1.57 7.17 -7.73
CA ARG A 27 1.63 8.57 -8.16
C ARG A 27 2.97 8.84 -8.80
N LYS A 28 2.97 9.43 -9.98
CA LYS A 28 4.19 9.79 -10.69
C LYS A 28 4.86 11.01 -10.05
N VAL A 29 6.18 10.96 -9.92
CA VAL A 29 7.01 12.07 -9.45
C VAL A 29 7.81 12.61 -10.63
N VAL A 30 7.80 13.93 -10.81
CA VAL A 30 8.56 14.61 -11.87
C VAL A 30 9.35 15.74 -11.21
N ASP A 31 10.68 15.73 -11.36
CA ASP A 31 11.60 16.73 -10.80
C ASP A 31 11.35 17.01 -9.29
N GLY A 32 11.17 15.93 -8.51
CA GLY A 32 10.91 15.99 -7.07
C GLY A 32 9.51 16.51 -6.67
N GLN A 33 8.60 16.70 -7.64
CA GLN A 33 7.21 17.07 -7.43
C GLN A 33 6.28 15.88 -7.68
N VAL A 34 5.47 15.54 -6.68
CA VAL A 34 4.47 14.48 -6.77
C VAL A 34 3.26 15.00 -7.54
N THR A 35 2.90 14.30 -8.62
CA THR A 35 1.78 14.67 -9.48
C THR A 35 0.49 13.95 -9.09
N GLU A 36 -0.63 14.35 -9.71
CA GLU A 36 -1.91 13.64 -9.63
C GLU A 36 -2.04 12.54 -10.70
N GLU A 37 -1.03 12.37 -11.57
CA GLU A 37 -0.99 11.29 -12.57
C GLU A 37 -0.73 9.96 -11.84
N VAL A 38 -1.61 8.99 -12.06
CA VAL A 38 -1.55 7.67 -11.43
C VAL A 38 -1.32 6.60 -12.50
N ASP A 39 -0.16 5.96 -12.42
CA ASP A 39 0.19 4.84 -13.27
C ASP A 39 0.06 3.53 -12.51
N TYR A 40 -0.44 2.51 -13.21
CA TYR A 40 -0.51 1.16 -12.68
C TYR A 40 0.70 0.38 -13.16
N LEU A 41 1.45 -0.15 -12.20
CA LEU A 41 2.68 -0.87 -12.47
C LEU A 41 2.50 -2.35 -12.10
N THR A 42 3.00 -3.22 -12.97
CA THR A 42 3.22 -4.63 -12.64
C THR A 42 4.46 -4.79 -11.75
N ALA A 43 4.62 -5.95 -11.12
CA ALA A 43 5.77 -6.22 -10.25
C ALA A 43 7.13 -6.07 -10.98
N ASP A 44 7.21 -6.49 -12.25
CA ASP A 44 8.44 -6.37 -13.04
C ASP A 44 8.75 -4.91 -13.41
N GLU A 45 7.73 -4.08 -13.62
CA GLU A 45 7.89 -2.66 -13.88
C GLU A 45 8.27 -1.89 -12.61
N GLU A 46 7.64 -2.23 -11.49
CA GLU A 46 7.90 -1.69 -10.15
C GLU A 46 9.39 -1.79 -9.79
N ASP A 47 10.00 -2.93 -10.07
CA ASP A 47 11.41 -3.25 -9.78
C ASP A 47 12.42 -2.33 -10.49
N ARG A 48 11.99 -1.54 -11.48
CA ARG A 48 12.86 -0.63 -12.24
C ARG A 48 12.88 0.79 -11.68
N PHE A 49 11.99 1.11 -10.75
CA PHE A 49 11.76 2.47 -10.28
C PHE A 49 12.04 2.63 -8.78
N LEU A 50 12.32 3.87 -8.37
CA LEU A 50 12.47 4.26 -6.98
C LEU A 50 11.13 4.75 -6.43
N ILE A 51 10.56 4.00 -5.48
CA ILE A 51 9.21 4.25 -4.97
C ILE A 51 9.25 4.79 -3.55
N ALA A 52 8.80 6.02 -3.36
CA ALA A 52 8.63 6.65 -2.06
C ALA A 52 7.38 6.17 -1.30
N GLN A 53 7.45 6.21 0.03
CA GLN A 53 6.32 5.86 0.89
C GLN A 53 5.23 6.94 0.89
N ALA A 54 3.97 6.53 1.09
CA ALA A 54 2.81 7.45 1.08
C ALA A 54 2.81 8.45 2.24
N ASN A 55 3.57 8.21 3.31
CA ASN A 55 3.71 9.07 4.48
C ASN A 55 4.88 10.06 4.37
N ALA A 56 5.61 10.07 3.24
CA ALA A 56 6.64 11.08 3.00
C ALA A 56 6.02 12.48 3.06
N LYS A 57 6.66 13.38 3.80
CA LYS A 57 6.15 14.75 3.99
C LYS A 57 6.31 15.56 2.71
N LEU A 58 5.23 16.20 2.31
CA LEU A 58 5.18 17.07 1.13
C LEU A 58 4.95 18.53 1.55
N SER A 59 5.45 19.47 0.75
CA SER A 59 5.13 20.89 0.83
C SER A 59 3.76 21.18 0.20
N GLU A 60 3.29 22.42 0.33
CA GLU A 60 2.04 22.89 -0.30
C GLU A 60 2.05 22.74 -1.84
N ASP A 61 3.24 22.83 -2.46
CA ASP A 61 3.43 22.64 -3.89
C ASP A 61 3.58 21.17 -4.31
N MET A 62 3.30 20.22 -3.41
CA MET A 62 3.45 18.78 -3.64
C MET A 62 4.89 18.33 -3.92
N ARG A 63 5.89 19.08 -3.43
CA ARG A 63 7.30 18.66 -3.45
C ARG A 63 7.69 17.98 -2.15
N PHE A 64 8.67 17.09 -2.17
CA PHE A 64 9.20 16.52 -0.93
C PHE A 64 9.77 17.61 -0.02
N SER A 65 9.38 17.63 1.25
CA SER A 65 9.88 18.61 2.21
C SER A 65 11.30 18.30 2.69
N GLU A 66 11.71 17.03 2.58
CA GLU A 66 13.02 16.54 3.00
C GLU A 66 13.92 16.33 1.77
N GLN A 67 15.23 16.61 1.91
CA GLN A 67 16.19 16.44 0.81
C GLN A 67 16.44 14.98 0.45
N ARG A 68 16.28 14.08 1.44
CA ARG A 68 16.40 12.65 1.25
C ARG A 68 15.10 11.98 1.63
N VAL A 69 14.62 11.10 0.77
CA VAL A 69 13.33 10.41 0.91
C VAL A 69 13.59 8.93 1.03
N LEU A 70 12.85 8.28 1.93
CA LEU A 70 12.92 6.84 2.10
C LEU A 70 12.17 6.16 0.96
N VAL A 71 12.90 5.37 0.18
CA VAL A 71 12.39 4.67 -0.99
C VAL A 71 12.60 3.17 -0.87
N ARG A 72 11.73 2.42 -1.55
CA ARG A 72 11.93 1.00 -1.82
C ARG A 72 12.61 0.82 -3.18
N ARG A 73 13.66 -0.01 -3.20
CA ARG A 73 14.37 -0.46 -4.40
C ARG A 73 14.05 -1.91 -4.74
N ARG A 74 14.50 -2.32 -5.92
CA ARG A 74 14.51 -3.71 -6.38
C ARG A 74 14.98 -4.66 -5.28
N GLY A 75 14.30 -5.80 -5.14
CA GLY A 75 14.64 -6.80 -4.13
C GLY A 75 14.18 -6.46 -2.71
N GLY A 76 13.40 -5.38 -2.53
CA GLY A 76 12.83 -4.99 -1.25
C GLY A 76 13.80 -4.26 -0.32
N GLU A 77 14.94 -3.82 -0.84
CA GLU A 77 15.87 -2.97 -0.11
C GLU A 77 15.25 -1.59 0.14
N VAL A 78 15.55 -1.03 1.32
CA VAL A 78 15.10 0.31 1.71
C VAL A 78 16.33 1.21 1.75
N ASP A 79 16.26 2.33 1.05
CA ASP A 79 17.36 3.29 0.97
C ASP A 79 16.86 4.74 1.12
N LEU A 80 17.78 5.64 1.45
CA LEU A 80 17.54 7.08 1.52
C LEU A 80 18.18 7.76 0.31
N VAL A 81 17.35 8.14 -0.65
CA VAL A 81 17.80 8.74 -1.91
C VAL A 81 17.45 10.23 -1.97
N PRO A 82 18.18 11.03 -2.75
CA PRO A 82 17.78 12.39 -3.08
C PRO A 82 16.35 12.48 -3.63
N ALA A 83 15.59 13.51 -3.26
CA ALA A 83 14.18 13.68 -3.64
C ALA A 83 13.95 13.77 -5.17
N ASP A 84 14.96 14.20 -5.92
CA ASP A 84 15.00 14.32 -7.37
C ASP A 84 15.21 12.97 -8.08
N GLU A 85 15.71 11.94 -7.38
CA GLU A 85 15.86 10.59 -7.93
C GLU A 85 14.57 9.75 -7.78
N VAL A 86 13.56 10.23 -7.05
CA VAL A 86 12.31 9.49 -6.83
C VAL A 86 11.46 9.50 -8.09
N ASP A 87 11.08 8.31 -8.58
CA ASP A 87 10.24 8.17 -9.78
C ASP A 87 8.74 8.13 -9.46
N PHE A 88 8.38 7.45 -8.36
CA PHE A 88 6.99 7.19 -7.99
C PHE A 88 6.76 7.27 -6.49
N MET A 89 5.50 7.44 -6.07
CA MET A 89 5.08 7.44 -4.67
C MET A 89 3.82 6.58 -4.48
N ASN A 90 3.75 5.85 -3.37
CA ASN A 90 2.53 5.09 -3.01
C ASN A 90 1.31 6.02 -2.93
N VAL A 91 0.14 5.54 -3.40
CA VAL A 91 -1.11 6.33 -3.36
C VAL A 91 -1.70 6.42 -1.96
N SER A 92 -1.46 5.42 -1.11
CA SER A 92 -2.06 5.34 0.23
C SER A 92 -1.21 4.47 1.17
N PRO A 93 -1.14 4.79 2.48
CA PRO A 93 -0.55 3.89 3.47
C PRO A 93 -1.25 2.52 3.54
N ARG A 94 -2.53 2.45 3.14
CA ARG A 94 -3.33 1.22 3.12
C ARG A 94 -3.20 0.44 1.80
N GLN A 95 -2.30 0.83 0.91
CA GLN A 95 -2.13 0.21 -0.41
C GLN A 95 -1.81 -1.29 -0.34
N MET A 96 -1.08 -1.72 0.69
CA MET A 96 -0.63 -3.10 0.85
C MET A 96 -1.66 -4.03 1.53
N VAL A 97 -2.69 -3.48 2.18
CA VAL A 97 -3.62 -4.27 2.99
C VAL A 97 -4.89 -4.63 2.22
N SER A 98 -5.47 -5.79 2.53
CA SER A 98 -6.76 -6.21 1.99
C SER A 98 -7.92 -5.38 2.56
N ALA A 99 -9.08 -5.40 1.91
CA ALA A 99 -10.26 -4.69 2.37
C ALA A 99 -10.66 -5.07 3.81
N ALA A 100 -10.59 -6.35 4.17
CA ALA A 100 -10.88 -6.81 5.53
C ALA A 100 -9.86 -6.25 6.53
N THR A 101 -8.57 -6.38 6.23
CA THR A 101 -7.50 -5.88 7.12
C THR A 101 -7.56 -4.35 7.27
N ALA A 102 -7.97 -3.61 6.23
CA ALA A 102 -8.11 -2.16 6.27
C ALA A 102 -9.24 -1.66 7.20
N MET A 103 -10.17 -2.53 7.61
CA MET A 103 -11.23 -2.21 8.58
C MET A 103 -10.79 -2.33 10.04
N ILE A 104 -9.59 -2.83 10.32
CA ILE A 104 -9.03 -2.89 11.68
C ILE A 104 -8.53 -1.49 12.06
N PRO A 105 -9.12 -0.82 13.07
CA PRO A 105 -8.60 0.45 13.54
C PRO A 105 -7.27 0.25 14.26
N PHE A 106 -6.35 1.22 14.12
CA PHE A 106 -5.02 1.19 14.76
C PHE A 106 -4.19 -0.07 14.44
N LEU A 107 -4.30 -0.57 13.20
CA LEU A 107 -3.60 -1.76 12.73
C LEU A 107 -2.08 -1.69 12.96
N GLU A 108 -1.50 -0.49 12.86
CA GLU A 108 -0.09 -0.21 13.12
C GLU A 108 0.36 -0.45 14.57
N HIS A 109 -0.59 -0.61 15.50
CA HIS A 109 -0.33 -0.92 16.91
C HIS A 109 -0.55 -2.40 17.26
N ASP A 110 -1.08 -3.19 16.33
CA ASP A 110 -1.28 -4.63 16.48
C ASP A 110 -0.15 -5.42 15.82
N ASP A 111 0.22 -6.56 16.41
CA ASP A 111 1.13 -7.48 15.75
C ASP A 111 0.46 -8.23 14.59
N ALA A 112 1.27 -8.70 13.64
CA ALA A 112 0.78 -9.35 12.43
C ALA A 112 -0.08 -10.60 12.70
N ASN A 113 0.18 -11.36 13.77
CA ASN A 113 -0.60 -12.56 14.08
C ASN A 113 -1.98 -12.18 14.60
N ARG A 114 -2.08 -11.16 15.47
CA ARG A 114 -3.36 -10.63 15.94
C ARG A 114 -4.17 -9.99 14.83
N ALA A 115 -3.53 -9.18 13.97
CA ALA A 115 -4.16 -8.60 12.79
C ALA A 115 -4.70 -9.67 11.83
N LEU A 116 -3.94 -10.74 11.61
CA LEU A 116 -4.38 -11.90 10.81
C LEU A 116 -5.61 -12.56 11.43
N MET A 117 -5.60 -12.80 12.74
CA MET A 117 -6.75 -13.36 13.45
C MET A 117 -7.98 -12.45 13.35
N GLY A 118 -7.83 -11.15 13.61
CA GLY A 118 -8.92 -10.17 13.53
C GLY A 118 -9.54 -10.10 12.13
N SER A 119 -8.70 -10.01 11.09
CA SER A 119 -9.16 -9.99 9.69
C SER A 119 -9.93 -11.25 9.30
N ASN A 120 -9.51 -12.42 9.80
CA ASN A 120 -10.20 -13.68 9.57
C ASN A 120 -11.51 -13.80 10.37
N MET A 121 -11.52 -13.38 11.62
CA MET A 121 -12.70 -13.42 12.50
C MET A 121 -13.80 -12.49 12.00
N MET A 122 -13.48 -11.34 11.41
CA MET A 122 -14.48 -10.45 10.81
C MET A 122 -15.32 -11.13 9.73
N ARG A 123 -14.72 -12.07 8.96
CA ARG A 123 -15.45 -12.86 7.95
C ARG A 123 -16.35 -13.94 8.54
N GLN A 124 -16.22 -14.22 9.83
CA GLN A 124 -17.01 -15.22 10.56
C GLN A 124 -18.13 -14.57 11.39
N ALA A 125 -18.26 -13.24 11.33
CA ALA A 125 -19.33 -12.53 12.03
C ALA A 125 -20.71 -12.99 11.54
N VAL A 126 -21.65 -13.12 12.47
CA VAL A 126 -23.04 -13.51 12.19
C VAL A 126 -23.94 -12.27 12.11
N PRO A 127 -24.88 -12.23 11.16
CA PRO A 127 -25.81 -11.11 11.05
C PRO A 127 -26.76 -11.08 12.25
N LEU A 128 -26.89 -9.90 12.88
CA LEU A 128 -27.82 -9.68 13.99
C LEU A 128 -29.20 -9.26 13.47
N ILE A 129 -30.25 -9.44 14.31
CA ILE A 129 -31.62 -8.96 14.00
C ILE A 129 -31.64 -7.44 13.81
N LYS A 130 -30.84 -6.72 14.60
CA LYS A 130 -30.64 -5.28 14.50
C LYS A 130 -29.14 -5.01 14.49
N ALA A 131 -28.64 -4.50 13.38
CA ALA A 131 -27.24 -4.12 13.22
C ALA A 131 -27.00 -2.71 13.78
N GLU A 132 -25.85 -2.52 14.42
CA GLU A 132 -25.37 -1.22 14.89
C GLU A 132 -23.97 -1.00 14.29
N SER A 133 -23.71 0.22 13.81
CA SER A 133 -22.40 0.57 13.26
C SER A 133 -21.39 0.79 14.39
N PRO A 134 -20.08 0.56 14.14
CA PRO A 134 -19.04 0.99 15.07
C PRO A 134 -19.12 2.52 15.28
N LEU A 135 -18.69 2.97 16.47
CA LEU A 135 -18.70 4.38 16.89
C LEU A 135 -17.79 5.27 16.04
#